data_AF-A0A7V4DHV5-F1
#
_entry.id   AF-A0A7V4DHV5-F1
#
_cell.length_a   1.000
_cell.length_b   1.000
_cell.length_c   1.000
_cell.angle_alpha   90.00
_cell.angle_beta   90.00
_cell.angle_gamma   90.00
#
_symmetry.space_group_name_H-M   'P 1'
#
loop_
_entity.id
_entity.type
_entity.pdbx_description
1 polymer ?
#
loop_
_entity_poly.entity_id
_entity_poly.type
_entity_poly.pdbx_seq_one_letter_code
_entity_poly.pdbx_strand_id
1 'polypeptide(L)'
;MRKILRVALALTVVCVVAALSLSVVYVVTKEKIAEEAKKELKEALGVVFPEAETFTPLDLAALGTLPESKEIQFLEAYEAQSGGE
;
A
#
# COMPACT_ATOMS: atom_id res chain seq x y z
N MET A 1 -38.19 -22.50 8.52
CA MET A 1 -37.58 -21.39 7.76
C MET A 1 -37.49 -20.06 8.53
N ARG A 2 -38.55 -19.54 9.17
CA ARG A 2 -38.51 -18.27 9.93
C ARG A 2 -37.40 -18.15 10.99
N LYS A 3 -37.07 -19.23 11.71
CA LYS A 3 -35.99 -19.24 12.73
C LYS A 3 -34.60 -19.07 12.10
N ILE A 4 -34.33 -19.77 11.00
CA ILE A 4 -33.07 -19.68 10.25
C ILE A 4 -32.87 -18.27 9.68
N LEU A 5 -33.92 -17.68 9.12
CA LEU A 5 -33.86 -16.31 8.60
C LEU A 5 -33.57 -15.28 9.70
N ARG A 6 -34.12 -15.49 10.90
CA ARG A 6 -33.88 -14.61 12.06
C ARG A 6 -32.44 -14.70 12.58
N VAL A 7 -31.87 -15.91 12.59
CA VAL A 7 -30.47 -16.13 12.98
C VAL A 7 -29.51 -15.55 11.93
N ALA A 8 -29.79 -15.76 10.64
CA ALA A 8 -29.00 -15.19 9.56
C ALA A 8 -28.99 -13.65 9.64
N LEU A 9 -30.15 -13.03 9.87
CA LEU A 9 -30.26 -11.58 9.99
C LEU A 9 -29.51 -11.05 11.21
N ALA A 10 -29.58 -11.74 12.36
CA ALA A 10 -28.79 -11.38 13.54
C ALA A 10 -27.27 -11.48 13.26
N LEU A 11 -26.83 -12.51 12.54
CA LEU A 11 -25.43 -12.68 12.15
C LEU A 11 -24.96 -11.56 11.22
N THR A 12 -25.79 -11.17 10.24
CA THR A 12 -25.49 -10.06 9.33
C THR A 12 -25.32 -8.76 10.10
N VAL A 13 -26.18 -8.47 11.08
CA VAL A 13 -26.06 -7.27 11.92
C VAL A 13 -24.72 -7.26 12.66
N VAL A 14 -24.31 -8.38 13.25
CA VAL A 14 -23.01 -8.48 13.95
C VAL A 14 -21.84 -8.29 12.97
N CYS A 15 -21.89 -8.89 11.78
CA CYS A 15 -20.87 -8.69 10.75
C CYS A 15 -20.77 -7.23 10.31
N VAL A 16 -21.91 -6.54 10.13
CA VAL A 16 -21.92 -5.12 9.77
C VAL A 16 -21.30 -4.27 10.88
N VAL A 17 -21.65 -4.51 12.14
CA VAL A 17 -21.07 -3.79 13.28
C VAL A 17 -19.55 -4.03 13.37
N ALA A 18 -19.11 -5.27 13.17
CA ALA A 18 -17.68 -5.60 13.16
C ALA A 18 -16.93 -4.91 12.01
N ALA A 19 -17.48 -4.94 10.79
CA ALA A 19 -16.88 -4.29 9.63
C ALA A 19 -16.78 -2.77 9.79
N LEU A 20 -17.82 -2.14 10.33
CA LEU A 20 -17.80 -0.70 10.64
C LEU A 20 -16.77 -0.36 11.71
N SER A 21 -16.68 -1.17 12.76
CA SER A 21 -15.69 -0.99 13.83
C SER A 21 -14.26 -1.08 13.29
N LEU A 22 -13.98 -2.08 12.46
CA LEU A 22 -12.68 -2.25 11.81
C LEU A 22 -12.36 -1.09 10.87
N SER A 23 -13.35 -0.59 10.13
CA SER A 23 -13.20 0.55 9.23
C SER A 23 -12.82 1.83 9.99
N VAL A 24 -13.44 2.09 11.15
CA VAL A 24 -13.08 3.23 12.00
C VAL A 24 -11.64 3.12 12.49
N VAL A 25 -11.24 1.93 12.96
CA VAL A 25 -9.85 1.68 13.39
C VAL A 25 -8.90 1.91 12.22
N TYR A 26 -9.21 1.40 11.03
CA TYR A 26 -8.40 1.63 9.83
C TYR A 26 -8.26 3.12 9.51
N VAL A 27 -9.32 3.93 9.63
CA VAL A 27 -9.23 5.38 9.39
C VAL A 27 -8.25 6.07 10.34
N VAL A 28 -8.13 5.60 11.57
CA VAL A 28 -7.17 6.13 12.55
C VAL A 28 -5.75 5.59 12.29
N THR A 29 -5.63 4.30 11.98
CA THR A 29 -4.32 3.63 11.86
C THR A 29 -3.69 3.81 10.47
N LYS A 30 -4.47 4.14 9.43
CA LYS A 30 -3.97 4.27 8.04
C LYS A 30 -2.81 5.24 7.90
N GLU A 31 -2.82 6.33 8.67
CA GLU A 31 -1.76 7.34 8.63
C GLU A 31 -0.46 6.78 9.21
N LYS A 32 -0.56 6.03 10.31
CA LYS A 32 0.57 5.35 10.92
C LYS A 32 1.12 4.24 10.04
N ILE A 33 0.25 3.44 9.42
CA ILE A 33 0.63 2.41 8.45
C ILE A 33 1.35 3.04 7.25
N ALA A 34 0.86 4.16 6.73
CA ALA A 34 1.50 4.85 5.61
C ALA A 34 2.86 5.46 5.99
N GLU A 35 3.00 5.99 7.20
CA GLU A 35 4.28 6.50 7.73
C GLU A 35 5.31 5.37 7.88
N GLU A 36 4.91 4.26 8.49
CA GLU A 36 5.76 3.07 8.64
C GLU A 36 6.15 2.46 7.29
N ALA A 37 5.20 2.30 6.36
CA ALA A 37 5.45 1.78 5.03
C ALA A 37 6.45 2.66 4.24
N LYS A 38 6.33 3.99 4.33
CA LYS A 38 7.31 4.90 3.71
C LYS A 38 8.70 4.77 4.31
N LYS A 39 8.77 4.61 5.64
CA LYS A 39 10.04 4.44 6.35
C LYS A 39 10.71 3.13 5.95
N GLU A 40 9.97 2.03 6.01
CA GLU A 40 10.45 0.69 5.66
C GLU A 40 10.91 0.64 4.19
N LEU A 41 10.16 1.29 3.28
CA LEU A 41 10.54 1.43 1.89
C LEU A 41 11.83 2.23 1.72
N LYS A 42 11.98 3.37 2.41
CA LYS A 42 13.23 4.15 2.36
C LYS A 42 14.42 3.35 2.88
N GLU A 43 14.23 2.61 3.98
CA GLU A 43 15.27 1.73 4.53
C GLU A 43 15.65 0.61 3.56
N ALA A 44 14.65 -0.05 2.95
CA ALA A 44 14.88 -1.11 1.97
C ALA A 44 15.60 -0.59 0.71
N LEU A 45 15.19 0.56 0.16
CA LEU A 45 15.85 1.18 -0.99
C LEU A 45 17.27 1.63 -0.65
N GLY A 46 17.51 2.16 0.55
CA GLY A 46 18.85 2.50 1.03
C GLY A 46 19.78 1.29 1.19
N VAL A 47 19.25 0.10 1.46
CA VAL A 47 20.05 -1.14 1.46
C VAL A 47 20.49 -1.52 0.03
N VAL A 48 19.61 -1.33 -0.95
CA VAL A 48 19.89 -1.68 -2.36
C VAL A 48 20.78 -0.62 -3.02
N PHE A 49 20.57 0.65 -2.71
CA PHE A 49 21.29 1.78 -3.30
C PHE A 49 21.79 2.75 -2.21
N PRO A 50 22.82 2.36 -1.44
CA PRO A 50 23.26 3.08 -0.24
C PRO A 50 23.90 4.44 -0.51
N GLU A 51 24.31 4.70 -1.74
CA GLU A 51 24.91 5.98 -2.14
C GLU A 51 23.86 7.09 -2.34
N ALA A 52 22.56 6.75 -2.45
CA ALA A 52 21.50 7.73 -2.58
C ALA A 52 20.97 8.21 -1.22
N GLU A 53 20.80 9.53 -1.10
CA GLU A 53 20.26 10.20 0.08
C GLU A 53 18.73 10.28 0.04
N THR A 54 18.16 10.38 -1.16
CA THR A 54 16.72 10.47 -1.38
C THR A 54 16.26 9.57 -2.53
N PHE A 55 15.01 9.10 -2.42
CA PHE A 55 14.33 8.30 -3.43
C PHE A 55 12.99 8.95 -3.75
N THR A 56 12.79 9.35 -5.00
CA THR A 56 11.55 10.00 -5.47
C THR A 56 10.80 9.03 -6.39
N PRO A 57 9.51 8.74 -6.13
CA PRO A 57 8.74 7.85 -7.00
C PRO A 57 8.57 8.47 -8.38
N LEU A 58 8.85 7.67 -9.41
CA LEU A 58 8.62 8.02 -10.81
C LEU A 58 7.30 7.39 -11.28
N ASP A 59 6.53 8.17 -12.02
CA ASP A 59 5.34 7.63 -12.67
C ASP A 59 5.77 6.76 -13.87
N LEU A 60 5.49 5.46 -13.77
CA LEU A 60 5.80 4.48 -14.82
C LEU A 60 5.09 4.80 -16.14
N ALA A 61 3.92 5.44 -16.08
CA ALA A 61 3.21 5.90 -17.28
C ALA A 61 3.89 7.11 -17.94
N ALA A 62 4.59 7.94 -17.15
CA ALA A 62 5.34 9.08 -17.64
C ALA A 62 6.75 8.71 -18.18
N LEU A 63 7.26 7.52 -17.83
CA LEU A 63 8.59 7.04 -18.26
C LEU A 63 8.66 6.55 -19.72
N GLY A 64 7.57 6.67 -20.49
CA GLY A 64 7.55 6.32 -21.91
C GLY A 64 7.67 4.82 -22.18
N THR A 65 8.38 4.43 -23.25
CA THR A 65 8.54 3.03 -23.65
C THR A 65 9.46 2.28 -22.69
N LEU A 66 8.88 1.76 -21.62
CA LEU A 66 9.47 0.64 -20.87
C LEU A 66 9.53 -0.58 -21.80
N PRO A 67 10.60 -1.39 -21.75
CA PRO A 67 10.69 -2.59 -22.57
C PRO A 67 9.56 -3.54 -22.18
N GLU A 68 8.52 -3.62 -23.01
CA GLU A 68 7.39 -4.53 -22.82
C GLU A 68 7.89 -5.97 -22.96
N SER A 69 8.33 -6.53 -21.83
CA SER A 69 8.81 -7.89 -21.73
C SER A 69 7.64 -8.73 -21.22
N LYS A 70 7.18 -9.71 -22.00
CA LYS A 70 6.08 -10.61 -21.59
C LYS A 70 6.30 -11.33 -20.26
N GLU A 71 7.54 -11.36 -19.77
CA GLU A 71 7.95 -12.08 -18.56
C GLU A 71 8.25 -11.17 -17.36
N ILE A 72 8.40 -9.84 -17.54
CA ILE A 72 8.79 -8.93 -16.45
C ILE A 72 7.88 -7.71 -16.46
N GLN A 73 7.13 -7.51 -15.37
CA GLN A 73 6.33 -6.31 -15.14
C GLN A 73 7.01 -5.46 -14.08
N PHE A 74 7.37 -4.23 -14.45
CA PHE A 74 7.87 -3.23 -13.51
C PHE A 74 6.68 -2.74 -12.66
N LEU A 75 6.78 -2.93 -11.35
CA LEU A 75 5.71 -2.55 -10.42
C LEU A 75 5.85 -1.10 -9.95
N GLU A 76 7.08 -0.68 -9.64
CA GLU A 76 7.41 0.66 -9.13
C GLU A 76 8.80 1.08 -9.63
N ALA A 77 9.00 2.38 -9.86
CA ALA A 77 10.29 2.97 -10.21
C ALA A 77 10.59 4.16 -9.29
N TYR A 78 11.84 4.30 -8.87
CA TYR A 78 12.30 5.39 -8.02
C TYR A 78 13.57 6.02 -8.61
N GLU A 79 13.61 7.34 -8.64
CA GLU A 79 14.81 8.10 -8.91
C GLU A 79 15.62 8.24 -7.63
N ALA A 80 16.86 7.77 -7.65
CA ALA A 80 17.77 7.83 -6.52
C ALA A 80 18.69 9.06 -6.70
N GLN A 81 18.69 10.00 -5.75
CA GLN A 81 19.58 11.16 -5.75
C GLN A 81 20.60 11.06 -4.63
N SER A 82 21.88 11.26 -4.95
CA SER A 82 22.97 11.46 -4.00
C SER A 82 23.38 12.94 -4.07
N GLY A 83 23.56 13.60 -2.93
CA GLY A 83 23.64 15.05 -2.83
C GLY A 83 24.61 15.75 -3.76
N GLY A 84 24.06 16.72 -4.49
CA GLY A 84 24.73 17.96 -4.87
C GLY A 84 25.28 18.05 -6.30
N GLU A 85 24.39 18.22 -7.29
CA GLU A 85 24.25 19.44 -8.13
C GLU A 85 23.08 19.28 -9.13
#